data_AF-A0A496Z9B3-F1
#
_entry.id   AF-A0A496Z9B3-F1
#
_cell.length_a   1.000
_cell.length_b   1.000
_cell.length_c   1.000
_cell.angle_alpha   90.00
_cell.angle_beta   90.00
_cell.angle_gamma   90.00
#
_symmetry.space_group_name_H-M   'P 1'
#
loop_
_entity.id
_entity.type
_entity.pdbx_description
1 polymer ?
#
loop_
_entity_poly.entity_id
_entity_poly.type
_entity_poly.pdbx_seq_one_letter_code
_entity_poly.pdbx_strand_id
1 'polypeptide(L)'
;SAIAGRSLEEKDSQLTLLAVGDDDQNIYTFRGANVRFIRRFQEDYPSETIYLVENYRSSGHIIAASNALIRTNRDRMKGDHPIQINHARKATDPGGRWNRLDPVGQGRIRIVSIDSRILQAEYIKTEIERIKELDPKTRWQDFAVLSRAKSTLSTVRTVFEKAEYPIRTTLEKGLSLHRLREFQLIFDWMVSNEKENLRTSDIQKHLSVILRERKMNIWWKIIKTFLDDYQESTDDSILPCSWAIDRLYEFAAEQRRDKVIGQGIFMSTIHSAKGMEFPHVFITDGDWHISDRKDQWEEELRVLYVGMTRAEENLHLLKLTPNPNPFLREFRGNFMMPFTYRGKTDSVGIDGRQYEILGLEHIYMDYAANFSEKHQIHEQLSKLEAGDSVFFCPKNDKIEICNGNGICLARLSQEGSKYWQNRLKNVLDVRVLAMYQRNREDAADGFQERIQTDSWELPILEVVHTAQ
;
A
#
# COMPACT_ATOMS: atom_id res chain seq x y z
N SER A 1 -17.70 -32.39 -18.24
CA SER A 1 -19.01 -32.72 -18.82
C SER A 1 -19.10 -32.18 -20.23
N ALA A 2 -19.26 -33.08 -21.18
CA ALA A 2 -19.62 -32.75 -22.55
C ALA A 2 -20.98 -32.04 -22.53
N ILE A 3 -21.00 -30.76 -22.89
CA ILE A 3 -22.25 -30.05 -23.12
C ILE A 3 -22.73 -30.44 -24.51
N ALA A 4 -23.69 -31.36 -24.52
CA ALA A 4 -24.76 -31.52 -25.50
C ALA A 4 -24.38 -31.35 -27.00
N GLY A 5 -24.01 -32.47 -27.62
CA GLY A 5 -24.44 -32.86 -28.97
C GLY A 5 -24.59 -31.77 -30.05
N ARG A 6 -23.51 -31.06 -30.39
CA ARG A 6 -23.43 -30.22 -31.60
C ARG A 6 -22.13 -30.53 -32.34
N SER A 7 -22.25 -30.80 -33.64
CA SER A 7 -21.14 -31.17 -34.53
C SER A 7 -20.21 -29.98 -34.80
N LEU A 8 -18.91 -30.27 -34.88
CA LEU A 8 -17.76 -29.35 -35.05
C LEU A 8 -17.76 -28.48 -36.34
N GLU A 9 -18.85 -28.43 -37.10
CA GLU A 9 -18.89 -27.82 -38.45
C GLU A 9 -19.57 -26.43 -38.52
N GLU A 10 -20.07 -25.89 -37.42
CA GLU A 10 -20.64 -24.53 -37.38
C GLU A 10 -19.55 -23.47 -37.09
N LYS A 11 -19.16 -22.70 -38.12
CA LYS A 11 -18.23 -21.55 -38.04
C LYS A 11 -18.64 -20.48 -37.01
N ASP A 12 -19.90 -20.45 -36.58
CA ASP A 12 -20.41 -19.52 -35.57
C ASP A 12 -20.15 -19.96 -34.11
N SER A 13 -19.48 -21.09 -33.90
CA SER A 13 -19.15 -21.65 -32.58
C SER A 13 -17.65 -21.59 -32.23
N GLN A 14 -16.83 -20.84 -32.97
CA GLN A 14 -15.43 -20.67 -32.60
C GLN A 14 -15.30 -19.75 -31.38
N LEU A 15 -14.84 -20.32 -30.26
CA LEU A 15 -14.40 -19.58 -29.08
C LEU A 15 -13.41 -18.49 -29.50
N THR A 16 -13.83 -17.22 -29.40
CA THR A 16 -12.94 -16.07 -29.60
C THR A 16 -12.28 -15.75 -28.27
N LEU A 17 -10.97 -15.92 -28.19
CA LEU A 17 -10.19 -15.62 -27.00
C LEU A 17 -9.37 -14.35 -27.23
N LEU A 18 -9.46 -13.40 -26.31
CA LEU A 18 -8.61 -12.22 -26.24
C LEU A 18 -7.74 -12.32 -24.99
N ALA A 19 -6.42 -12.30 -25.17
CA ALA A 19 -5.45 -12.25 -24.08
C ALA A 19 -4.68 -10.92 -24.13
N VAL A 20 -4.55 -10.25 -22.99
CA VAL A 20 -3.79 -9.01 -22.84
C VAL A 20 -2.69 -9.24 -21.81
N GLY A 21 -1.46 -8.88 -22.14
CA GLY A 21 -0.31 -9.05 -21.27
C GLY A 21 0.87 -8.16 -21.67
N ASP A 22 1.77 -7.93 -20.73
CA ASP A 22 3.02 -7.19 -20.93
C ASP A 22 4.17 -8.01 -20.32
N ASP A 23 5.04 -8.53 -21.17
CA ASP A 23 6.17 -9.37 -20.81
C ASP A 23 7.24 -8.60 -20.01
N ASP A 24 7.42 -7.31 -20.27
CA ASP A 24 8.35 -6.46 -19.52
C ASP A 24 7.82 -6.09 -18.13
N GLN A 25 6.53 -6.30 -17.87
CA GLN A 25 5.92 -6.12 -16.54
C GLN A 25 5.69 -7.43 -15.80
N ASN A 26 6.21 -8.56 -16.28
CA ASN A 26 6.19 -9.80 -15.53
C ASN A 26 7.24 -9.75 -14.40
N ILE A 27 6.77 -9.60 -13.15
CA ILE A 27 7.60 -9.47 -11.94
C ILE A 27 7.16 -10.44 -10.82
N TYR A 28 6.36 -11.45 -11.16
CA TYR A 28 5.86 -12.45 -10.21
C TYR A 28 6.39 -13.85 -10.55
N THR A 29 7.61 -13.95 -11.08
CA THR A 29 8.22 -15.23 -11.45
C THR A 29 8.30 -16.19 -10.25
N PHE A 30 8.49 -15.65 -9.04
CA PHE A 30 8.46 -16.42 -7.78
C PHE A 30 7.09 -17.04 -7.45
N ARG A 31 6.00 -16.55 -8.05
CA ARG A 31 4.65 -17.15 -7.96
C ARG A 31 4.30 -17.98 -9.20
N GLY A 32 5.29 -18.29 -10.04
CA GLY A 32 5.13 -19.11 -11.24
C GLY A 32 4.73 -18.34 -12.49
N ALA A 33 4.63 -17.00 -12.48
CA ALA A 33 4.35 -16.24 -13.69
C ALA A 33 5.52 -16.33 -14.68
N ASN A 34 5.26 -16.70 -15.94
CA ASN A 34 6.32 -16.92 -16.92
C ASN A 34 5.90 -16.40 -18.30
N VAL A 35 6.81 -15.69 -18.99
CA VAL A 35 6.62 -15.19 -20.37
C VAL A 35 6.29 -16.34 -21.34
N ARG A 36 6.74 -17.57 -21.02
CA ARG A 36 6.38 -18.79 -21.75
C ARG A 36 4.87 -18.97 -21.91
N PHE A 37 4.03 -18.51 -20.98
CA PHE A 37 2.58 -18.63 -21.14
C PHE A 37 2.03 -17.70 -22.23
N ILE A 38 2.60 -16.50 -22.38
CA ILE A 38 2.22 -15.58 -23.45
C ILE A 38 2.68 -16.14 -24.80
N ARG A 39 3.91 -16.68 -24.87
CA ARG A 39 4.42 -17.35 -26.08
C ARG A 39 3.59 -18.58 -26.45
N ARG A 40 3.30 -19.43 -25.46
CA ARG A 40 2.49 -20.64 -25.64
C ARG A 40 1.05 -20.32 -26.07
N PHE A 41 0.48 -19.19 -25.66
CA PHE A 41 -0.83 -18.77 -26.15
C PHE A 41 -0.86 -18.62 -27.68
N GLN A 42 0.21 -18.08 -28.27
CA GLN A 42 0.33 -17.97 -29.74
C GLN A 42 0.47 -19.35 -30.43
N GLU A 43 1.07 -20.32 -29.74
CA GLU A 43 1.23 -21.70 -30.23
C GLU A 43 -0.07 -22.51 -30.10
N ASP A 44 -0.73 -22.42 -28.94
CA ASP A 44 -1.96 -23.16 -28.61
C ASP A 44 -3.18 -22.58 -29.35
N TYR A 45 -3.20 -21.28 -29.60
CA TYR A 45 -4.27 -20.56 -30.29
C TYR A 45 -3.67 -19.70 -31.42
N PRO A 46 -3.84 -20.09 -32.70
CA PRO A 46 -3.42 -19.27 -33.84
C PRO A 46 -4.08 -17.89 -33.75
N SER A 47 -3.30 -16.89 -33.35
CA SER A 47 -3.82 -15.58 -32.95
C SER A 47 -2.99 -14.46 -33.58
N GLU A 48 -3.66 -13.35 -33.91
CA GLU A 48 -2.98 -12.12 -34.34
C GLU A 48 -2.47 -11.36 -33.12
N THR A 49 -1.22 -10.90 -33.18
CA THR A 49 -0.61 -10.12 -32.09
C THR A 49 -0.61 -8.64 -32.44
N ILE A 50 -1.26 -7.84 -31.60
CA ILE A 50 -1.32 -6.39 -31.73
C ILE A 50 -0.52 -5.75 -30.60
N TYR A 51 0.48 -4.94 -30.93
CA TYR A 51 1.30 -4.23 -29.94
C TYR A 51 0.74 -2.84 -29.66
N LEU A 52 0.29 -2.63 -28.42
CA LEU A 52 -0.13 -1.32 -27.93
C LEU A 52 1.08 -0.57 -27.37
N VAL A 53 1.80 0.16 -28.24
CA VAL A 53 3.04 0.86 -27.88
C VAL A 53 2.84 2.32 -27.48
N GLU A 54 1.66 2.88 -27.71
CA GLU A 54 1.39 4.28 -27.37
C GLU A 54 1.11 4.43 -25.87
N ASN A 55 1.96 5.23 -25.21
CA ASN A 55 1.82 5.59 -23.82
C ASN A 55 1.11 6.94 -23.72
N TYR A 56 -0.03 6.92 -23.01
CA TYR A 56 -0.89 8.08 -22.79
C TYR A 56 -0.62 8.78 -21.45
N ARG A 57 0.26 8.18 -20.62
CA ARG A 57 0.45 8.53 -19.22
C ARG A 57 1.74 9.32 -19.01
N SER A 58 2.88 8.64 -19.09
CA SER A 58 4.19 9.16 -18.69
C SER A 58 4.72 10.25 -19.62
N SER A 59 5.59 11.11 -19.09
CA SER A 59 6.34 12.11 -19.87
C SER A 59 7.31 11.45 -20.85
N GLY A 60 7.71 12.20 -21.89
CA GLY A 60 8.65 11.72 -22.90
C GLY A 60 10.01 11.32 -22.30
N HIS A 61 10.50 12.05 -21.30
CA HIS A 61 11.72 11.69 -20.58
C HIS A 61 11.59 10.36 -19.83
N ILE A 62 10.47 10.11 -19.14
CA ILE A 62 10.21 8.84 -18.44
C ILE A 62 10.16 7.69 -19.45
N ILE A 63 9.41 7.84 -20.56
CA ILE A 63 9.32 6.82 -21.61
C ILE A 63 10.71 6.50 -22.19
N ALA A 64 11.48 7.53 -22.55
CA ALA A 64 12.82 7.36 -23.12
C ALA A 64 13.76 6.59 -22.16
N ALA A 65 13.70 6.92 -20.89
CA ALA A 65 14.51 6.29 -19.86
C ALA A 65 14.10 4.85 -19.57
N SER A 66 12.81 4.58 -19.43
CA SER A 66 12.27 3.22 -19.25
C SER A 66 12.64 2.32 -20.42
N ASN A 67 12.55 2.82 -21.67
CA ASN A 67 13.01 2.11 -22.85
C ASN A 67 14.53 1.86 -22.83
N ALA A 68 15.32 2.87 -22.44
CA ALA A 68 16.78 2.73 -22.35
C ALA A 68 17.19 1.65 -21.34
N LEU A 69 16.47 1.56 -20.21
CA LEU A 69 16.68 0.53 -19.19
C LEU A 69 16.32 -0.87 -19.76
N ILE A 70 15.06 -1.07 -20.16
CA ILE A 70 14.52 -2.40 -20.45
C ILE A 70 15.10 -3.03 -21.72
N ARG A 71 15.63 -2.22 -22.64
CA ARG A 71 16.30 -2.72 -23.86
C ARG A 71 17.49 -3.64 -23.58
N THR A 72 18.06 -3.59 -22.38
CA THR A 72 19.17 -4.48 -21.98
C THR A 72 18.73 -5.92 -21.72
N ASN A 73 17.44 -6.15 -21.43
CA ASN A 73 16.87 -7.51 -21.35
C ASN A 73 16.75 -8.11 -22.74
N ARG A 74 17.13 -9.39 -22.89
CA ARG A 74 17.08 -10.09 -24.19
C ARG A 74 15.82 -10.93 -24.36
N ASP A 75 15.26 -11.49 -23.29
CA ASP A 75 14.00 -12.26 -23.37
C ASP A 75 12.80 -11.31 -23.34
N ARG A 76 12.56 -10.66 -24.48
CA ARG A 76 11.46 -9.72 -24.70
C ARG A 76 10.68 -10.11 -25.95
N MET A 77 9.36 -9.97 -25.89
CA MET A 77 8.45 -10.12 -27.03
C MET A 77 8.30 -8.80 -27.79
N LYS A 78 8.29 -7.66 -27.08
CA LYS A 78 8.18 -6.32 -27.67
C LYS A 78 9.54 -5.64 -27.93
N GLY A 79 10.59 -6.44 -28.21
CA GLY A 79 11.96 -5.95 -28.41
C GLY A 79 12.07 -4.86 -29.48
N ASP A 80 11.42 -5.09 -30.62
CA ASP A 80 11.41 -4.21 -31.80
C ASP A 80 10.30 -3.15 -31.77
N HIS A 81 9.51 -3.13 -30.69
CA HIS A 81 8.32 -2.28 -30.53
C HIS A 81 8.46 -1.41 -29.26
N PRO A 82 9.38 -0.43 -29.27
CA PRO A 82 9.60 0.44 -28.11
C PRO A 82 8.34 1.26 -27.80
N ILE A 83 8.12 1.55 -26.52
CA ILE A 83 7.00 2.38 -26.08
C ILE A 83 7.21 3.80 -26.59
N GLN A 84 6.16 4.43 -27.12
CA GLN A 84 6.22 5.77 -27.70
C GLN A 84 5.22 6.68 -27.02
N ILE A 85 5.49 7.98 -27.03
CA ILE A 85 4.49 8.96 -26.62
C ILE A 85 3.30 8.87 -27.57
N ASN A 86 2.07 8.90 -27.05
CA ASN A 86 0.88 8.89 -27.89
C ASN A 86 0.91 10.02 -28.93
N HIS A 87 0.37 9.73 -30.11
CA HIS A 87 0.30 10.64 -31.24
C HIS A 87 -0.15 12.07 -30.90
N ALA A 88 -1.20 12.24 -30.09
CA ALA A 88 -1.74 13.56 -29.74
C ALA A 88 -0.78 14.40 -28.89
N ARG A 89 0.18 13.75 -28.20
CA ARG A 89 1.16 14.38 -27.32
C ARG A 89 2.53 14.58 -27.97
N LYS A 90 2.73 14.20 -29.24
CA LYS A 90 4.05 14.32 -29.91
C LYS A 90 4.61 15.73 -29.95
N ALA A 91 3.76 16.75 -29.99
CA ALA A 91 4.15 18.16 -29.98
C ALA A 91 4.43 18.72 -28.57
N THR A 92 4.19 17.94 -27.51
CA THR A 92 4.47 18.37 -26.14
C THR A 92 5.96 18.29 -25.84
N ASP A 93 6.44 19.21 -25.00
CA ASP A 93 7.81 19.17 -24.50
C ASP A 93 8.10 17.79 -23.85
N PRO A 94 9.31 17.23 -23.99
CA PRO A 94 9.62 15.90 -23.45
C PRO A 94 9.41 15.75 -21.93
N GLY A 95 9.55 16.84 -21.18
CA GLY A 95 9.25 16.93 -19.74
C GLY A 95 7.77 17.22 -19.42
N GLY A 96 6.88 17.28 -20.41
CA GLY A 96 5.50 17.71 -20.23
C GLY A 96 5.40 19.12 -19.64
N ARG A 97 4.45 19.34 -18.73
CA ARG A 97 4.27 20.63 -18.04
C ARG A 97 5.48 21.04 -17.20
N TRP A 98 6.24 20.06 -16.69
CA TRP A 98 7.44 20.30 -15.86
C TRP A 98 8.62 20.87 -16.64
N ASN A 99 8.55 20.87 -17.97
CA ASN A 99 9.49 21.59 -18.80
C ASN A 99 9.49 23.11 -18.50
N ARG A 100 8.33 23.65 -18.09
CA ARG A 100 8.14 25.08 -17.78
C ARG A 100 8.12 25.37 -16.29
N LEU A 101 7.54 24.46 -15.48
CA LEU A 101 7.41 24.64 -14.03
C LEU A 101 8.74 24.49 -13.29
N ASP A 102 9.66 23.65 -13.79
CA ASP A 102 11.01 23.50 -13.24
C ASP A 102 12.04 23.86 -14.32
N PRO A 103 12.50 25.13 -14.39
CA PRO A 103 13.46 25.57 -15.40
C PRO A 103 14.81 24.84 -15.35
N VAL A 104 15.15 24.24 -14.21
CA VAL A 104 16.40 23.50 -14.01
C VAL A 104 16.24 22.05 -14.43
N GLY A 105 15.25 21.37 -13.86
CA GLY A 105 14.99 19.95 -14.10
C GLY A 105 14.38 19.69 -15.48
N GLN A 106 13.46 20.56 -15.92
CA GLN A 106 12.71 20.45 -17.17
C GLN A 106 12.01 19.08 -17.34
N GLY A 107 11.51 18.51 -16.24
CA GLY A 107 10.91 17.17 -16.21
C GLY A 107 11.87 16.03 -16.58
N ARG A 108 13.19 16.24 -16.53
CA ARG A 108 14.18 15.17 -16.67
C ARG A 108 14.24 14.33 -15.39
N ILE A 109 14.54 13.06 -15.55
CA ILE A 109 14.67 12.12 -14.43
C ILE A 109 15.89 12.48 -13.61
N ARG A 110 15.74 12.62 -12.30
CA ARG A 110 16.86 12.90 -11.41
C ARG A 110 17.49 11.60 -10.94
N ILE A 111 18.77 11.41 -11.25
CA ILE A 111 19.58 10.32 -10.69
C ILE A 111 20.39 10.88 -9.53
N VAL A 112 19.99 10.54 -8.31
CA VAL A 112 20.42 11.26 -7.11
C VAL A 112 21.40 10.41 -6.31
N SER A 113 22.66 10.84 -6.28
CA SER A 113 23.71 10.20 -5.48
C SER A 113 23.64 10.68 -4.03
N ILE A 114 23.59 9.73 -3.10
CA ILE A 114 23.35 9.97 -1.67
C ILE A 114 24.24 9.04 -0.84
N ASP A 115 24.78 9.54 0.28
CA ASP A 115 25.76 8.81 1.08
C ASP A 115 25.16 7.93 2.20
N SER A 116 23.87 8.08 2.51
CA SER A 116 23.21 7.28 3.55
C SER A 116 21.69 7.18 3.40
N ARG A 117 21.09 6.18 4.05
CA ARG A 117 19.62 5.96 4.06
C ARG A 117 18.86 7.12 4.69
N ILE A 118 19.42 7.77 5.71
CA ILE A 118 18.79 8.93 6.34
C ILE A 118 18.81 10.14 5.41
N LEU A 119 19.93 10.42 4.73
CA LEU A 119 20.00 11.48 3.73
C LEU A 119 19.09 11.19 2.52
N GLN A 120 18.84 9.91 2.21
CA GLN A 120 17.87 9.51 1.19
C GLN A 120 16.46 9.94 1.58
N ALA A 121 16.06 9.67 2.82
CA ALA A 121 14.77 10.10 3.33
C ALA A 121 14.64 11.63 3.39
N GLU A 122 15.69 12.34 3.86
CA GLU A 122 15.69 13.81 3.90
C GLU A 122 15.62 14.42 2.49
N TYR A 123 16.33 13.87 1.51
CA TYR A 123 16.21 14.31 0.12
C TYR A 123 14.78 14.18 -0.40
N ILE A 124 14.15 13.02 -0.19
CA ILE A 124 12.77 12.78 -0.65
C ILE A 124 11.84 13.83 -0.02
N LYS A 125 11.97 14.07 1.29
CA LYS A 125 11.20 15.09 2.00
C LYS A 125 11.38 16.48 1.38
N THR A 126 12.63 16.96 1.28
CA THR A 126 12.94 18.29 0.72
C THR A 126 12.44 18.43 -0.72
N GLU A 127 12.53 17.36 -1.51
CA GLU A 127 12.09 17.39 -2.90
C GLU A 127 10.57 17.39 -3.04
N ILE A 128 9.84 16.69 -2.16
CA ILE A 128 8.37 16.78 -2.08
C ILE A 128 7.96 18.21 -1.74
N GLU A 129 8.59 18.85 -0.75
CA GLU A 129 8.35 20.26 -0.40
C GLU A 129 8.57 21.18 -1.60
N ARG A 130 9.71 21.06 -2.28
CA ARG A 130 10.05 21.84 -3.49
C ARG A 130 9.04 21.64 -4.62
N ILE A 131 8.58 20.41 -4.86
CA ILE A 131 7.57 20.12 -5.90
C ILE A 131 6.25 20.82 -5.55
N LYS A 132 5.82 20.78 -4.28
CA LYS A 132 4.61 21.48 -3.83
C LYS A 132 4.75 23.01 -3.88
N GLU A 133 5.95 23.55 -3.69
CA GLU A 133 6.23 24.99 -3.89
C GLU A 133 6.12 25.39 -5.35
N LEU A 134 6.65 24.57 -6.27
CA LEU A 134 6.59 24.83 -7.71
C LEU A 134 5.18 24.62 -8.30
N ASP A 135 4.42 23.68 -7.75
CA ASP A 135 3.02 23.45 -8.09
C ASP A 135 2.14 23.33 -6.84
N PRO A 136 1.56 24.44 -6.37
CA PRO A 136 0.70 24.48 -5.19
C PRO A 136 -0.57 23.62 -5.29
N LYS A 137 -0.95 23.15 -6.49
CA LYS A 137 -2.11 22.25 -6.66
C LYS A 137 -1.78 20.80 -6.30
N THR A 138 -0.49 20.46 -6.17
CA THR A 138 -0.03 19.10 -5.88
C THR A 138 -0.48 18.67 -4.47
N ARG A 139 -1.19 17.55 -4.40
CA ARG A 139 -1.68 16.94 -3.16
C ARG A 139 -0.71 15.88 -2.65
N TRP A 140 -0.87 15.47 -1.39
CA TRP A 140 -0.03 14.42 -0.81
C TRP A 140 -0.19 13.06 -1.52
N GLN A 141 -1.40 12.78 -2.03
CA GLN A 141 -1.72 11.54 -2.75
C GLN A 141 -1.06 11.43 -4.12
N ASP A 142 -0.55 12.55 -4.66
CA ASP A 142 0.09 12.59 -5.98
C ASP A 142 1.55 12.06 -5.93
N PHE A 143 2.05 11.75 -4.72
CA PHE A 143 3.39 11.25 -4.47
C PHE A 143 3.41 9.76 -4.13
N ALA A 144 4.40 9.05 -4.68
CA ALA A 144 4.75 7.70 -4.27
C ALA A 144 6.24 7.54 -3.98
N VAL A 145 6.56 6.84 -2.89
CA VAL A 145 7.90 6.35 -2.56
C VAL A 145 7.89 4.84 -2.66
N LEU A 146 8.59 4.34 -3.67
CA LEU A 146 8.64 2.93 -4.03
C LEU A 146 10.00 2.34 -3.69
N SER A 147 9.99 1.11 -3.20
CA SER A 147 11.22 0.39 -2.89
C SER A 147 11.25 -1.05 -3.42
N ARG A 148 12.44 -1.64 -3.46
CA ARG A 148 12.60 -3.07 -3.74
C ARG A 148 12.15 -3.95 -2.57
N ALA A 149 12.47 -3.54 -1.34
CA ALA A 149 12.14 -4.24 -0.10
C ALA A 149 11.54 -3.27 0.94
N LYS A 150 10.60 -3.76 1.75
CA LYS A 150 9.86 -2.95 2.74
C LYS A 150 10.78 -2.34 3.81
N SER A 151 11.84 -3.04 4.19
CA SER A 151 12.91 -2.62 5.12
C SER A 151 13.48 -1.23 4.80
N THR A 152 13.65 -0.92 3.52
CA THR A 152 14.24 0.36 3.07
C THR A 152 13.30 1.56 3.26
N LEU A 153 11.99 1.33 3.37
CA LEU A 153 10.99 2.38 3.57
C LEU A 153 10.92 2.85 5.03
N SER A 154 11.42 2.06 5.98
CA SER A 154 11.29 2.36 7.41
C SER A 154 11.96 3.70 7.80
N THR A 155 13.14 3.99 7.24
CA THR A 155 13.83 5.27 7.47
C THR A 155 13.04 6.44 6.87
N VAL A 156 12.50 6.27 5.66
CA VAL A 156 11.65 7.30 5.01
C VAL A 156 10.40 7.55 5.84
N ARG A 157 9.75 6.48 6.31
CA ARG A 157 8.55 6.55 7.14
C ARG A 157 8.82 7.31 8.42
N THR A 158 9.97 7.08 9.07
CA THR A 158 10.30 7.79 10.31
C THR A 158 10.48 9.29 10.08
N VAL A 159 11.14 9.69 8.99
CA VAL A 159 11.29 11.11 8.63
C VAL A 159 9.94 11.76 8.34
N PHE A 160 9.06 11.07 7.62
CA PHE A 160 7.70 11.55 7.33
C PHE A 160 6.83 11.64 8.58
N GLU A 161 6.87 10.65 9.49
CA GLU A 161 6.15 10.71 10.76
C GLU A 161 6.62 11.88 11.63
N LYS A 162 7.93 12.15 11.71
CA LYS A 162 8.49 13.31 12.43
C LYS A 162 8.06 14.65 11.81
N ALA A 163 7.86 14.67 10.49
CA ALA A 163 7.35 15.84 9.77
C ALA A 163 5.81 15.92 9.74
N GLU A 164 5.11 14.98 10.39
CA GLU A 164 3.65 14.85 10.39
C GLU A 164 3.03 14.72 9.00
N TYR A 165 3.77 14.13 8.05
CA TYR A 165 3.27 13.91 6.70
C TYR A 165 2.26 12.75 6.67
N PRO A 166 1.14 12.90 5.96
CA PRO A 166 0.16 11.83 5.83
C PRO A 166 0.72 10.72 4.93
N ILE A 167 0.67 9.47 5.41
CA ILE A 167 1.21 8.29 4.71
C ILE A 167 0.08 7.31 4.40
N ARG A 168 0.15 6.74 3.21
CA ARG A 168 -0.66 5.61 2.74
C ARG A 168 0.26 4.42 2.47
N THR A 169 0.06 3.26 3.11
CA THR A 169 0.95 2.11 2.95
C THR A 169 0.20 0.79 2.79
N THR A 170 0.89 -0.25 2.31
CA THR A 170 0.32 -1.57 2.05
C THR A 170 0.54 -2.54 3.20
N LEU A 171 -0.49 -3.30 3.52
CA LEU A 171 -0.50 -4.45 4.41
C LEU A 171 -0.18 -5.74 3.65
N GLU A 172 0.39 -6.72 4.35
CA GLU A 172 0.61 -8.06 3.78
C GLU A 172 -0.71 -8.84 3.65
N LYS A 173 -1.54 -8.73 4.69
CA LYS A 173 -2.90 -9.27 4.78
C LYS A 173 -3.88 -8.11 4.93
N GLY A 174 -4.96 -8.14 4.17
CA GLY A 174 -6.03 -7.13 4.27
C GLY A 174 -6.80 -7.29 5.58
N LEU A 175 -7.19 -6.18 6.18
CA LEU A 175 -8.05 -6.15 7.35
C LEU A 175 -9.52 -6.19 6.93
N SER A 176 -10.33 -6.99 7.62
CA SER A 176 -11.78 -6.99 7.43
C SER A 176 -12.36 -5.71 8.02
N LEU A 177 -12.47 -4.65 7.21
CA LEU A 177 -12.86 -3.33 7.69
C LEU A 177 -14.24 -3.34 8.37
N HIS A 178 -15.18 -4.15 7.87
CA HIS A 178 -16.49 -4.29 8.50
C HIS A 178 -16.43 -4.78 9.95
N ARG A 179 -15.34 -5.43 10.41
CA ARG A 179 -15.17 -5.85 11.81
C ARG A 179 -14.44 -4.83 12.68
N LEU A 180 -14.01 -3.70 12.12
CA LEU A 180 -13.38 -2.65 12.92
C LEU A 180 -14.44 -1.86 13.67
N ARG A 181 -14.13 -1.44 14.89
CA ARG A 181 -15.06 -0.70 15.76
C ARG A 181 -15.68 0.49 15.04
N GLU A 182 -14.89 1.29 14.32
CA GLU A 182 -15.39 2.48 13.64
C GLU A 182 -16.46 2.15 12.60
N PHE A 183 -16.28 1.06 11.85
CA PHE A 183 -17.27 0.58 10.89
C PHE A 183 -18.48 -0.04 11.60
N GLN A 184 -18.28 -0.82 12.64
CA GLN A 184 -19.34 -1.45 13.43
C GLN A 184 -20.27 -0.40 14.05
N LEU A 185 -19.72 0.67 14.64
CA LEU A 185 -20.53 1.77 15.20
C LEU A 185 -21.46 2.41 14.16
N ILE A 186 -21.00 2.54 12.91
CA ILE A 186 -21.84 3.07 11.83
C ILE A 186 -22.82 2.04 11.33
N PHE A 187 -22.40 0.79 11.13
CA PHE A 187 -23.29 -0.29 10.72
C PHE A 187 -24.42 -0.49 11.72
N ASP A 188 -24.13 -0.52 13.02
CA ASP A 188 -25.13 -0.68 14.08
C ASP A 188 -26.19 0.41 14.02
N TRP A 189 -25.76 1.66 13.81
CA TRP A 189 -26.69 2.78 13.63
C TRP A 189 -27.47 2.66 12.32
N MET A 190 -26.83 2.39 11.19
CA MET A 190 -27.50 2.25 9.90
C MET A 190 -28.51 1.10 9.90
N VAL A 191 -28.17 -0.05 10.46
CA VAL A 191 -29.05 -1.22 10.61
C VAL A 191 -30.25 -0.88 11.50
N SER A 192 -30.05 -0.12 12.57
CA SER A 192 -31.16 0.35 13.42
C SER A 192 -32.13 1.27 12.67
N ASN A 193 -31.67 1.95 11.62
CA ASN A 193 -32.45 2.86 10.77
C ASN A 193 -32.67 2.28 9.36
N GLU A 194 -32.52 0.97 9.16
CA GLU A 194 -32.50 0.33 7.82
C GLU A 194 -33.74 0.65 6.98
N LYS A 195 -34.90 0.76 7.65
CA LYS A 195 -36.20 1.01 7.03
C LYS A 195 -36.47 2.49 6.75
N GLU A 196 -35.62 3.39 7.23
CA GLU A 196 -35.78 4.82 7.02
C GLU A 196 -35.22 5.25 5.67
N ASN A 197 -35.80 6.31 5.12
CA ASN A 197 -35.28 6.97 3.93
C ASN A 197 -34.52 8.21 4.37
N LEU A 198 -33.21 8.21 4.12
CA LEU A 198 -32.28 9.20 4.63
C LEU A 198 -31.49 9.83 3.48
N ARG A 199 -30.99 11.04 3.71
CA ARG A 199 -29.94 11.62 2.86
C ARG A 199 -28.57 11.20 3.38
N THR A 200 -27.57 11.19 2.51
CA THR A 200 -26.18 10.96 2.92
C THR A 200 -25.72 12.02 3.93
N SER A 201 -26.19 13.25 3.79
CA SER A 201 -25.96 14.33 4.76
C SER A 201 -26.52 14.06 6.15
N ASP A 202 -27.58 13.25 6.29
CA ASP A 202 -28.11 12.85 7.60
C ASP A 202 -27.19 11.82 8.28
N ILE A 203 -26.60 10.92 7.49
CA ILE A 203 -25.59 9.96 7.96
C ILE A 203 -24.31 10.70 8.40
N GLN A 204 -23.85 11.68 7.61
CA GLN A 204 -22.71 12.53 7.98
C GLN A 204 -22.96 13.36 9.26
N LYS A 205 -24.20 13.83 9.49
CA LYS A 205 -24.57 14.49 10.76
C LYS A 205 -24.44 13.52 11.93
N HIS A 206 -24.91 12.29 11.78
CA HIS A 206 -24.76 11.27 12.82
C HIS A 206 -23.28 10.95 13.10
N LEU A 207 -22.47 10.75 12.06
CA LEU A 207 -21.03 10.58 12.20
C LEU A 207 -20.39 11.75 12.97
N SER A 208 -20.84 12.98 12.70
CA SER A 208 -20.34 14.16 13.40
C SER A 208 -20.71 14.18 14.89
N VAL A 209 -21.78 13.51 15.31
CA VAL A 209 -22.13 13.32 16.73
C VAL A 209 -21.19 12.32 17.39
N ILE A 210 -20.96 11.15 16.76
CA ILE A 210 -20.02 10.13 17.26
C ILE A 210 -18.62 10.73 17.45
N LEU A 211 -18.16 11.53 16.49
CA LEU A 211 -16.83 12.13 16.51
C LEU A 211 -16.66 13.25 17.56
N ARG A 212 -17.71 13.68 18.28
CA ARG A 212 -17.55 14.63 19.39
C ARG A 212 -16.85 14.02 20.60
N GLU A 213 -17.01 12.71 20.78
CA GLU A 213 -16.49 11.98 21.94
C GLU A 213 -15.29 11.09 21.58
N ARG A 214 -14.84 11.11 20.32
CA ARG A 214 -13.79 10.23 19.79
C ARG A 214 -12.73 10.99 19.02
N LYS A 215 -11.51 10.48 19.03
CA LYS A 215 -10.40 11.05 18.27
C LYS A 215 -10.51 10.66 16.79
N MET A 216 -10.31 11.62 15.90
CA MET A 216 -10.19 11.36 14.47
C MET A 216 -8.97 10.48 14.19
N ASN A 217 -9.19 9.35 13.51
CA ASN A 217 -8.16 8.37 13.16
C ASN A 217 -8.26 7.96 11.68
N ILE A 218 -7.44 7.00 11.24
CA ILE A 218 -7.40 6.57 9.84
C ILE A 218 -8.71 5.93 9.35
N TRP A 219 -9.44 5.24 10.23
CA TRP A 219 -10.68 4.53 9.88
C TRP A 219 -11.85 5.49 9.73
N TRP A 220 -11.96 6.45 10.64
CA TRP A 220 -12.93 7.54 10.52
C TRP A 220 -12.72 8.38 9.25
N LYS A 221 -11.47 8.62 8.85
CA LYS A 221 -11.16 9.30 7.58
C LYS A 221 -11.62 8.49 6.37
N ILE A 222 -11.41 7.18 6.37
CA ILE A 222 -11.86 6.27 5.30
C ILE A 222 -13.39 6.29 5.17
N ILE A 223 -14.09 6.17 6.29
CA ILE A 223 -15.55 6.28 6.35
C ILE A 223 -16.02 7.64 5.80
N LYS A 224 -15.37 8.73 6.20
CA LYS A 224 -15.74 10.06 5.74
C LYS A 224 -15.56 10.20 4.23
N THR A 225 -14.45 9.71 3.68
CA THR A 225 -14.23 9.66 2.23
C THR A 225 -15.32 8.88 1.52
N PHE A 226 -15.70 7.71 2.03
CA PHE A 226 -16.82 6.95 1.48
C PHE A 226 -18.12 7.76 1.48
N LEU A 227 -18.46 8.44 2.58
CA LEU A 227 -19.69 9.23 2.65
C LEU A 227 -19.67 10.44 1.71
N ASP A 228 -18.51 11.08 1.54
CA ASP A 228 -18.34 12.19 0.60
C ASP A 228 -18.55 11.70 -0.85
N ASP A 229 -17.92 10.58 -1.23
CA ASP A 229 -18.09 9.95 -2.56
C ASP A 229 -19.53 9.45 -2.79
N TYR A 230 -20.15 8.88 -1.75
CA TYR A 230 -21.53 8.41 -1.79
C TYR A 230 -22.51 9.57 -1.94
N GLN A 231 -22.26 10.70 -1.27
CA GLN A 231 -23.07 11.91 -1.41
C GLN A 231 -23.01 12.46 -2.84
N GLU A 232 -21.82 12.52 -3.43
CA GLU A 232 -21.63 13.00 -4.81
C GLU A 232 -22.32 12.08 -5.82
N SER A 233 -22.18 10.76 -5.68
CA SER A 233 -22.80 9.79 -6.60
C SER A 233 -24.34 9.72 -6.48
N THR A 234 -24.89 10.08 -5.34
CA THR A 234 -26.35 10.08 -5.09
C THR A 234 -26.99 11.47 -5.21
N ASP A 235 -26.20 12.51 -5.43
CA ASP A 235 -26.62 13.92 -5.38
C ASP A 235 -27.39 14.26 -4.08
N ASP A 236 -26.96 13.66 -2.96
CA ASP A 236 -27.62 13.73 -1.64
C ASP A 236 -29.14 13.45 -1.68
N SER A 237 -29.56 12.56 -2.58
CA SER A 237 -30.95 12.13 -2.72
C SER A 237 -31.43 11.36 -1.49
N ILE A 238 -32.75 11.39 -1.27
CA ILE A 238 -33.39 10.61 -0.21
C ILE A 238 -33.48 9.16 -0.70
N LEU A 239 -32.74 8.26 -0.05
CA LEU A 239 -32.65 6.85 -0.40
C LEU A 239 -32.87 5.96 0.84
N PRO A 240 -33.33 4.71 0.67
CA PRO A 240 -33.39 3.76 1.76
C PRO A 240 -32.02 3.55 2.41
N CYS A 241 -31.96 3.54 3.75
CA CYS A 241 -30.70 3.35 4.47
C CYS A 241 -30.02 2.02 4.13
N SER A 242 -30.80 0.98 3.82
CA SER A 242 -30.30 -0.31 3.33
C SER A 242 -29.34 -0.21 2.15
N TRP A 243 -29.54 0.75 1.23
CA TRP A 243 -28.64 0.94 0.10
C TRP A 243 -27.27 1.45 0.53
N ALA A 244 -27.23 2.35 1.53
CA ALA A 244 -25.98 2.83 2.11
C ALA A 244 -25.23 1.71 2.84
N ILE A 245 -25.96 0.81 3.52
CA ILE A 245 -25.40 -0.38 4.18
C ILE A 245 -24.70 -1.28 3.14
N ASP A 246 -25.42 -1.66 2.08
CA ASP A 246 -24.87 -2.52 1.01
C ASP A 246 -23.62 -1.89 0.38
N ARG A 247 -23.68 -0.60 0.07
CA ARG A 247 -22.55 0.15 -0.51
C ARG A 247 -21.36 0.23 0.41
N LEU A 248 -21.57 0.41 1.72
CA LEU A 248 -20.49 0.44 2.70
C LEU A 248 -19.86 -0.94 2.87
N TYR A 249 -20.63 -2.04 2.80
CA TYR A 249 -20.09 -3.40 2.80
C TYR A 249 -19.26 -3.70 1.54
N GLU A 250 -19.74 -3.32 0.36
CA GLU A 250 -19.01 -3.44 -0.91
C GLU A 250 -17.68 -2.68 -0.83
N PHE A 251 -17.73 -1.41 -0.40
CA PHE A 251 -16.55 -0.58 -0.20
C PHE A 251 -15.57 -1.20 0.80
N ALA A 252 -16.05 -1.68 1.95
CA ALA A 252 -15.20 -2.34 2.96
C ALA A 252 -14.53 -3.62 2.41
N ALA A 253 -15.22 -4.39 1.57
CA ALA A 253 -14.69 -5.58 0.94
C ALA A 253 -13.65 -5.25 -0.15
N GLU A 254 -13.84 -4.17 -0.91
CA GLU A 254 -12.87 -3.64 -1.86
C GLU A 254 -11.59 -3.17 -1.18
N GLN A 255 -11.69 -2.34 -0.15
CA GLN A 255 -10.52 -1.87 0.61
C GLN A 255 -9.70 -3.02 1.21
N ARG A 256 -10.38 -4.09 1.67
CA ARG A 256 -9.70 -5.31 2.14
C ARG A 256 -8.86 -5.97 1.04
N ARG A 257 -9.34 -5.99 -0.21
CA ARG A 257 -8.61 -6.55 -1.36
C ARG A 257 -7.41 -5.71 -1.75
N ASP A 258 -7.53 -4.38 -1.65
CA ASP A 258 -6.45 -3.45 -1.94
C ASP A 258 -5.31 -3.55 -0.93
N LYS A 259 -5.62 -3.96 0.32
CA LYS A 259 -4.66 -4.08 1.42
C LYS A 259 -3.90 -2.78 1.66
N VAL A 260 -4.51 -1.62 1.42
CA VAL A 260 -3.88 -0.31 1.64
C VAL A 260 -4.53 0.35 2.85
N ILE A 261 -3.71 1.00 3.69
CA ILE A 261 -4.17 1.76 4.85
C ILE A 261 -3.60 3.18 4.84
N GLY A 262 -4.33 4.10 5.46
CA GLY A 262 -3.95 5.51 5.54
C GLY A 262 -4.28 6.32 4.28
N GLN A 263 -3.94 7.60 4.31
CA GLN A 263 -4.15 8.56 3.23
C GLN A 263 -2.89 9.43 3.11
N GLY A 264 -2.60 9.95 1.92
CA GLY A 264 -1.43 10.80 1.66
C GLY A 264 -0.39 10.11 0.78
N ILE A 265 0.89 10.30 1.08
CA ILE A 265 2.02 9.81 0.28
C ILE A 265 2.00 8.29 0.25
N PHE A 266 1.97 7.70 -0.95
CA PHE A 266 1.96 6.25 -1.10
C PHE A 266 3.35 5.65 -0.85
N MET A 267 3.47 4.75 0.12
CA MET A 267 4.72 4.07 0.46
C MET A 267 4.54 2.56 0.36
N SER A 268 5.22 1.94 -0.61
CA SER A 268 5.14 0.49 -0.78
C SER A 268 6.30 -0.08 -1.59
N THR A 269 6.35 -1.41 -1.72
CA THR A 269 7.25 -2.07 -2.64
C THR A 269 6.77 -1.91 -4.08
N ILE A 270 7.67 -1.97 -5.04
CA ILE A 270 7.34 -1.89 -6.47
C ILE A 270 6.36 -3.01 -6.88
N HIS A 271 6.48 -4.20 -6.28
CA HIS A 271 5.57 -5.32 -6.55
C HIS A 271 4.12 -5.00 -6.20
N SER A 272 3.89 -4.30 -5.09
CA SER A 272 2.53 -3.93 -4.66
C SER A 272 1.99 -2.70 -5.40
N ALA A 273 2.87 -1.88 -5.98
CA ALA A 273 2.50 -0.71 -6.76
C ALA A 273 2.13 -1.03 -8.22
N LYS A 274 2.30 -2.29 -8.66
CA LYS A 274 1.97 -2.70 -10.04
C LYS A 274 0.48 -2.44 -10.32
N GLY A 275 0.20 -1.68 -11.38
CA GLY A 275 -1.16 -1.26 -11.75
C GLY A 275 -1.55 0.10 -11.20
N MET A 276 -0.79 0.68 -10.27
CA MET A 276 -0.99 2.03 -9.76
C MET A 276 -0.19 3.06 -10.55
N GLU A 277 -0.55 4.34 -10.42
CA GLU A 277 -0.01 5.45 -11.21
C GLU A 277 0.04 6.69 -10.33
N PHE A 278 1.14 7.45 -10.43
CA PHE A 278 1.35 8.64 -9.59
C PHE A 278 2.07 9.74 -10.38
N PRO A 279 1.62 11.00 -10.26
CA PRO A 279 2.33 12.14 -10.86
C PRO A 279 3.82 12.20 -10.49
N HIS A 280 4.17 11.90 -9.24
CA HIS A 280 5.53 12.02 -8.74
C HIS A 280 5.99 10.74 -8.04
N VAL A 281 7.06 10.12 -8.54
CA VAL A 281 7.60 8.86 -8.00
C VAL A 281 9.05 8.99 -7.59
N PHE A 282 9.35 8.50 -6.40
CA PHE A 282 10.70 8.31 -5.87
C PHE A 282 10.97 6.81 -5.76
N ILE A 283 12.05 6.32 -6.37
CA ILE A 283 12.50 4.93 -6.22
C ILE A 283 13.74 4.90 -5.35
N THR A 284 13.58 4.41 -4.12
CA THR A 284 14.67 4.33 -3.14
C THR A 284 15.73 3.32 -3.56
N ASP A 285 16.97 3.59 -3.19
CA ASP A 285 18.03 2.58 -3.26
C ASP A 285 18.08 1.74 -1.97
N GLY A 286 18.62 0.54 -2.09
CA GLY A 286 18.72 -0.47 -1.03
C GLY A 286 18.05 -1.80 -1.40
N ASP A 287 18.69 -2.90 -1.00
CA ASP A 287 18.19 -4.28 -1.15
C ASP A 287 17.92 -4.72 -2.61
N TRP A 288 18.61 -4.11 -3.59
CA TRP A 288 18.62 -4.58 -4.98
C TRP A 288 19.53 -5.80 -5.13
N HIS A 289 19.03 -6.85 -5.77
CA HIS A 289 19.77 -8.09 -5.91
C HIS A 289 20.70 -8.05 -7.12
N ILE A 290 21.95 -8.44 -6.91
CA ILE A 290 22.90 -8.75 -7.98
C ILE A 290 22.89 -10.27 -8.13
N SER A 291 22.68 -10.75 -9.35
CA SER A 291 22.73 -12.16 -9.67
C SER A 291 23.53 -12.37 -10.95
N ASP A 292 24.42 -13.35 -10.93
CA ASP A 292 25.12 -13.82 -12.13
C ASP A 292 24.19 -14.61 -13.05
N ARG A 293 23.06 -15.09 -12.54
CA ARG A 293 22.06 -15.76 -13.37
C ARG A 293 21.25 -14.71 -14.13
N LYS A 294 21.34 -14.82 -15.46
CA LYS A 294 20.73 -13.86 -16.38
C LYS A 294 19.21 -13.72 -16.21
N ASP A 295 18.50 -14.82 -15.94
CA ASP A 295 17.05 -14.82 -15.71
C ASP A 295 16.66 -13.94 -14.50
N GLN A 296 17.39 -14.07 -13.40
CA GLN A 296 17.17 -13.29 -12.18
C GLN A 296 17.57 -11.83 -12.38
N TRP A 297 18.66 -11.59 -13.11
CA TRP A 297 19.09 -10.24 -13.47
C TRP A 297 18.04 -9.50 -14.31
N GLU A 298 17.51 -10.16 -15.34
CA GLU A 298 16.46 -9.60 -16.19
C GLU A 298 15.15 -9.35 -15.39
N GLU A 299 14.80 -10.22 -14.44
CA GLU A 299 13.66 -10.01 -13.53
C GLU A 299 13.84 -8.77 -12.65
N GLU A 300 15.00 -8.61 -12.00
CA GLU A 300 15.28 -7.43 -11.17
C GLU A 300 15.23 -6.13 -11.99
N LEU A 301 15.64 -6.20 -13.25
CA LEU A 301 15.54 -5.07 -14.18
C LEU A 301 14.08 -4.78 -14.57
N ARG A 302 13.23 -5.82 -14.76
CA ARG A 302 11.77 -5.65 -14.92
C ARG A 302 11.13 -5.02 -13.69
N VAL A 303 11.58 -5.37 -12.48
CA VAL A 303 11.11 -4.73 -11.24
C VAL A 303 11.41 -3.23 -11.29
N LEU A 304 12.64 -2.83 -11.58
CA LEU A 304 12.97 -1.40 -11.71
C LEU A 304 12.15 -0.72 -12.82
N TYR A 305 12.01 -1.36 -13.99
CA TYR A 305 11.19 -0.87 -15.10
C TYR A 305 9.75 -0.60 -14.67
N VAL A 306 9.09 -1.56 -14.01
CA VAL A 306 7.72 -1.41 -13.49
C VAL A 306 7.63 -0.22 -12.55
N GLY A 307 8.60 -0.06 -11.65
CA GLY A 307 8.68 1.06 -10.72
C GLY A 307 8.77 2.40 -11.45
N MET A 308 9.62 2.50 -12.47
CA MET A 308 9.79 3.72 -13.27
C MET A 308 8.51 4.08 -14.03
N THR A 309 7.80 3.11 -14.59
CA THR A 309 6.56 3.36 -15.35
C THR A 309 5.34 3.61 -14.47
N ARG A 310 5.50 3.67 -13.12
CA ARG A 310 4.44 4.17 -12.24
C ARG A 310 4.37 5.71 -12.27
N ALA A 311 5.44 6.37 -12.73
CA ALA A 311 5.55 7.81 -12.77
C ALA A 311 4.89 8.42 -14.02
N GLU A 312 4.08 9.46 -13.82
CA GLU A 312 3.48 10.20 -14.92
C GLU A 312 4.33 11.42 -15.30
N GLU A 313 4.82 12.18 -14.31
CA GLU A 313 5.42 13.49 -14.55
C GLU A 313 6.88 13.58 -14.10
N ASN A 314 7.15 13.32 -12.81
CA ASN A 314 8.49 13.38 -12.23
C ASN A 314 8.92 12.01 -11.71
N LEU A 315 10.17 11.66 -11.98
CA LEU A 315 10.79 10.42 -11.53
C LEU A 315 12.18 10.71 -10.94
N HIS A 316 12.38 10.24 -9.71
CA HIS A 316 13.63 10.38 -8.97
C HIS A 316 14.15 8.97 -8.65
N LEU A 317 15.34 8.64 -9.14
CA LEU A 317 16.01 7.37 -8.87
C LEU A 317 17.15 7.65 -7.89
N LEU A 318 17.02 7.11 -6.69
CA LEU A 318 18.01 7.30 -5.64
C LEU A 318 19.15 6.29 -5.82
N LYS A 319 20.35 6.71 -5.46
CA LYS A 319 21.60 5.96 -5.65
C LYS A 319 22.47 6.08 -4.40
N LEU A 320 22.48 5.05 -3.56
CA LEU A 320 23.30 4.99 -2.36
C LEU A 320 24.77 4.71 -2.71
N THR A 321 25.70 5.45 -2.11
CA THR A 321 27.14 5.18 -2.19
C THR A 321 27.59 4.42 -0.94
N PRO A 322 28.60 3.52 -1.03
CA PRO A 322 29.36 3.13 -2.22
C PRO A 322 28.70 2.01 -3.06
N ASN A 323 27.62 1.40 -2.58
CA ASN A 323 26.98 0.22 -3.19
C ASN A 323 25.62 0.58 -3.81
N PRO A 324 25.60 1.23 -4.99
CA PRO A 324 24.36 1.65 -5.62
C PRO A 324 23.65 0.48 -6.28
N ASN A 325 22.36 0.69 -6.56
CA ASN A 325 21.62 -0.07 -7.54
C ASN A 325 22.48 -0.27 -8.81
N PRO A 326 22.76 -1.53 -9.20
CA PRO A 326 23.68 -1.81 -10.28
C PRO A 326 23.17 -1.30 -11.65
N PHE A 327 21.86 -1.24 -11.84
CA PHE A 327 21.22 -0.81 -13.09
C PHE A 327 21.38 0.69 -13.36
N LEU A 328 21.74 1.49 -12.34
CA LEU A 328 21.93 2.94 -12.47
C LEU A 328 23.38 3.33 -12.82
N ARG A 329 24.32 2.38 -12.90
CA ARG A 329 25.74 2.67 -13.18
C ARG A 329 25.95 3.22 -14.59
N GLU A 330 25.34 2.58 -15.57
CA GLU A 330 25.47 2.88 -17.01
C GLU A 330 24.30 3.69 -17.58
N PHE A 331 23.37 4.10 -16.72
CA PHE A 331 22.18 4.84 -17.11
C PHE A 331 22.51 6.27 -17.54
N ARG A 332 22.45 6.55 -18.85
CA ARG A 332 22.83 7.84 -19.45
C ARG A 332 21.90 8.22 -20.60
N GLY A 333 21.65 9.52 -20.74
CA GLY A 333 20.88 10.08 -21.85
C GLY A 333 20.44 11.51 -21.57
N ASN A 334 19.90 12.20 -22.58
CA ASN A 334 19.40 13.57 -22.42
C ASN A 334 18.12 13.66 -21.56
N PHE A 335 17.47 12.53 -21.31
CA PHE A 335 16.27 12.39 -20.49
C PHE A 335 16.54 12.39 -18.98
N MET A 336 17.80 12.35 -18.55
CA MET A 336 18.17 12.34 -17.14
C MET A 336 19.08 13.52 -16.78
N MET A 337 19.11 13.85 -15.49
CA MET A 337 20.02 14.82 -14.89
C MET A 337 20.67 14.17 -13.65
N PRO A 338 22.02 14.10 -13.58
CA PRO A 338 22.69 13.62 -12.38
C PRO A 338 22.63 14.71 -11.31
N PHE A 339 22.42 14.32 -10.06
CA PHE A 339 22.40 15.23 -8.92
C PHE A 339 23.08 14.56 -7.72
N THR A 340 23.88 15.32 -6.97
CA THR A 340 24.49 14.83 -5.73
C THR A 340 23.90 15.61 -4.57
N TYR A 341 23.20 14.92 -3.68
CA TYR A 341 22.60 15.55 -2.52
C TYR A 341 23.61 15.61 -1.38
N ARG A 342 23.86 16.82 -0.86
CA ARG A 342 24.76 17.08 0.28
C ARG A 342 24.04 17.79 1.43
N GLY A 343 22.77 17.46 1.63
CA GLY A 343 21.98 18.01 2.73
C GLY A 343 22.55 17.64 4.09
N LYS A 344 22.11 18.37 5.12
CA LYS A 344 22.38 18.04 6.52
C LYS A 344 21.18 17.29 7.10
N THR A 345 21.42 16.54 8.16
CA THR A 345 20.37 15.82 8.88
C THR A 345 20.29 16.33 10.31
N ASP A 346 19.11 16.81 10.72
CA ASP A 346 18.77 17.08 12.13
C ASP A 346 18.16 15.82 12.79
N SER A 347 18.22 14.69 12.10
CA SER A 347 17.55 13.42 12.42
C SER A 347 18.51 12.41 13.05
N VAL A 348 19.24 12.85 14.09
CA VAL A 348 20.14 11.99 14.88
C VAL A 348 19.31 10.93 15.64
N GLY A 349 19.71 9.66 15.55
CA GLY A 349 19.06 8.54 16.28
C GLY A 349 17.83 7.91 15.61
N ILE A 350 17.56 8.23 14.34
CA ILE A 350 16.43 7.69 13.57
C ILE A 350 16.78 6.38 12.82
N ASP A 351 18.07 6.07 12.69
CA ASP A 351 18.50 4.92 11.91
C ASP A 351 18.12 3.58 12.58
N GLY A 352 17.74 2.62 11.74
CA GLY A 352 17.42 1.25 12.18
C GLY A 352 16.02 1.00 12.73
N ARG A 353 15.11 1.99 12.78
CA ARG A 353 13.70 1.73 13.12
C ARG A 353 13.03 0.84 12.07
N GLN A 354 12.20 -0.08 12.52
CA GLN A 354 11.40 -1.00 11.73
C GLN A 354 9.95 -0.96 12.22
N TYR A 355 9.01 -1.17 11.31
CA TYR A 355 7.58 -1.12 11.55
C TYR A 355 6.97 -2.47 11.22
N GLU A 356 6.45 -3.17 12.23
CA GLU A 356 5.84 -4.49 12.08
C GLU A 356 4.39 -4.44 12.59
N ILE A 357 3.45 -4.91 11.77
CA ILE A 357 2.05 -5.04 12.19
C ILE A 357 1.87 -6.46 12.70
N LEU A 358 1.39 -6.60 13.94
CA LEU A 358 1.10 -7.89 14.51
C LEU A 358 -0.13 -8.48 13.84
N GLY A 359 0.09 -9.55 13.07
CA GLY A 359 -0.99 -10.38 12.55
C GLY A 359 -1.80 -11.02 13.67
N LEU A 360 -3.02 -11.46 13.33
CA LEU A 360 -3.93 -12.13 14.27
C LEU A 360 -3.31 -13.41 14.86
N GLU A 361 -2.40 -14.06 14.12
CA GLU A 361 -1.61 -15.20 14.58
C GLU A 361 -0.72 -14.91 15.80
N HIS A 362 -0.26 -13.67 15.97
CA HIS A 362 0.64 -13.28 17.05
C HIS A 362 -0.11 -12.86 18.32
N ILE A 363 -1.43 -12.72 18.25
CA ILE A 363 -2.27 -12.26 19.35
C ILE A 363 -3.16 -13.41 19.83
N TYR A 364 -3.34 -13.57 21.14
CA TYR A 364 -4.31 -14.52 21.68
C TYR A 364 -5.73 -13.96 21.49
N MET A 365 -6.34 -14.31 20.36
CA MET A 365 -7.57 -13.69 19.85
C MET A 365 -8.78 -13.79 20.79
N ASP A 366 -8.86 -14.87 21.57
CA ASP A 366 -10.02 -15.14 22.44
C ASP A 366 -9.73 -14.80 23.91
N TYR A 367 -8.66 -14.05 24.20
CA TYR A 367 -8.27 -13.72 25.58
C TYR A 367 -9.39 -12.99 26.33
N ALA A 368 -9.91 -11.90 25.76
CA ALA A 368 -10.98 -11.09 26.36
C ALA A 368 -12.30 -11.86 26.48
N ALA A 369 -12.56 -12.82 25.60
CA ALA A 369 -13.76 -13.67 25.60
C ALA A 369 -13.88 -14.55 26.86
N ASN A 370 -12.76 -14.86 27.53
CA ASN A 370 -12.75 -15.68 28.74
C ASN A 370 -13.23 -14.92 30.00
N PHE A 371 -13.51 -13.62 29.88
CA PHE A 371 -13.97 -12.78 30.99
C PHE A 371 -15.41 -12.38 30.76
N SER A 372 -16.23 -12.41 31.81
CA SER A 372 -17.64 -11.99 31.73
C SER A 372 -17.78 -10.53 31.26
N GLU A 373 -18.94 -10.19 30.70
CA GLU A 373 -19.22 -8.84 30.15
C GLU A 373 -19.04 -7.71 31.17
N LYS A 374 -19.23 -8.01 32.46
CA LYS A 374 -19.06 -7.06 33.57
C LYS A 374 -17.60 -6.92 34.03
N HIS A 375 -16.68 -7.70 33.46
CA HIS A 375 -15.27 -7.63 33.82
C HIS A 375 -14.65 -6.32 33.31
N GLN A 376 -13.77 -5.72 34.12
CA GLN A 376 -13.14 -4.42 33.85
C GLN A 376 -12.39 -4.36 32.50
N ILE A 377 -11.94 -5.52 31.99
CA ILE A 377 -11.20 -5.60 30.71
C ILE A 377 -11.99 -4.99 29.54
N HIS A 378 -13.30 -5.25 29.46
CA HIS A 378 -14.13 -4.74 28.37
C HIS A 378 -14.31 -3.22 28.44
N GLU A 379 -14.40 -2.68 29.67
CA GLU A 379 -14.42 -1.23 29.90
C GLU A 379 -13.08 -0.57 29.55
N GLN A 380 -11.95 -1.27 29.73
CA GLN A 380 -10.64 -0.74 29.34
C GLN A 380 -10.43 -0.80 27.83
N LEU A 381 -10.88 -1.89 27.18
CA LEU A 381 -10.81 -2.04 25.73
C LEU A 381 -11.66 -0.98 25.02
N SER A 382 -12.87 -0.69 25.52
CA SER A 382 -13.76 0.32 24.92
C SER A 382 -13.18 1.75 24.95
N LYS A 383 -12.27 2.02 25.90
CA LYS A 383 -11.55 3.31 26.04
C LYS A 383 -10.35 3.46 25.11
N LEU A 384 -9.77 2.36 24.59
CA LEU A 384 -8.64 2.42 23.66
C LEU A 384 -9.10 2.88 22.29
N GLU A 385 -8.36 3.79 21.66
CA GLU A 385 -8.61 4.20 20.28
C GLU A 385 -7.41 3.91 19.37
N ALA A 386 -7.65 3.86 18.05
CA ALA A 386 -6.56 3.75 17.09
C ALA A 386 -5.62 4.96 17.22
N GLY A 387 -4.34 4.68 17.41
CA GLY A 387 -3.28 5.64 17.68
C GLY A 387 -2.83 5.68 19.15
N ASP A 388 -3.52 5.02 20.07
CA ASP A 388 -3.10 4.94 21.47
C ASP A 388 -1.88 4.04 21.67
N SER A 389 -1.00 4.41 22.60
CA SER A 389 0.16 3.61 22.98
C SER A 389 -0.20 2.54 24.00
N VAL A 390 0.32 1.33 23.78
CA VAL A 390 0.26 0.20 24.70
C VAL A 390 1.67 -0.35 24.94
N PHE A 391 1.81 -1.25 25.91
CA PHE A 391 3.11 -1.74 26.35
C PHE A 391 3.14 -3.26 26.41
N PHE A 392 4.26 -3.85 26.02
CA PHE A 392 4.52 -5.27 26.23
C PHE A 392 5.08 -5.49 27.64
N CYS A 393 4.30 -6.18 28.47
CA CYS A 393 4.65 -6.53 29.84
C CYS A 393 4.95 -8.04 29.92
N PRO A 394 6.23 -8.45 30.00
CA PRO A 394 6.58 -9.86 30.15
C PRO A 394 6.14 -10.38 31.52
N LYS A 395 5.47 -11.54 31.53
CA LYS A 395 5.02 -12.23 32.74
C LYS A 395 5.21 -13.74 32.57
N ASN A 396 6.27 -14.25 33.18
CA ASN A 396 6.78 -15.61 32.97
C ASN A 396 7.03 -15.86 31.46
N ASP A 397 6.52 -16.96 30.90
CA ASP A 397 6.70 -17.34 29.49
C ASP A 397 5.74 -16.63 28.51
N LYS A 398 5.02 -15.61 28.96
CA LYS A 398 3.98 -14.96 28.17
C LYS A 398 4.10 -13.45 28.22
N ILE A 399 3.70 -12.79 27.14
CA ILE A 399 3.75 -11.33 27.04
C ILE A 399 2.32 -10.78 27.08
N GLU A 400 2.02 -9.98 28.10
CA GLU A 400 0.76 -9.24 28.26
C GLU A 400 0.87 -7.89 27.52
N ILE A 401 -0.24 -7.43 26.97
CA ILE A 401 -0.37 -6.11 26.36
C ILE A 401 -1.12 -5.24 27.37
N CYS A 402 -0.44 -4.21 27.88
CA CYS A 402 -0.97 -3.37 28.94
C CYS A 402 -1.16 -1.92 28.49
N ASN A 403 -2.09 -1.22 29.15
CA ASN A 403 -2.21 0.23 29.01
C ASN A 403 -1.13 0.96 29.83
N GLY A 404 -1.11 2.29 29.77
CA GLY A 404 -0.17 3.12 30.54
C GLY A 404 -0.25 2.97 32.06
N ASN A 405 -1.35 2.41 32.58
CA ASN A 405 -1.54 2.13 34.01
C ASN A 405 -1.09 0.70 34.40
N GLY A 406 -0.53 -0.07 33.46
CA GLY A 406 -0.10 -1.46 33.70
C GLY A 406 -1.25 -2.47 33.75
N ILE A 407 -2.47 -2.09 33.37
CA ILE A 407 -3.62 -3.00 33.31
C ILE A 407 -3.52 -3.83 32.03
N CYS A 408 -3.63 -5.15 32.16
CA CYS A 408 -3.64 -6.08 31.03
C CYS A 408 -4.93 -5.94 30.20
N LEU A 409 -4.76 -5.68 28.90
CA LEU A 409 -5.82 -5.49 27.91
C LEU A 409 -5.95 -6.71 26.98
N ALA A 410 -4.82 -7.29 26.62
CA ALA A 410 -4.73 -8.42 25.72
C ALA A 410 -3.45 -9.23 25.99
N ARG A 411 -3.26 -10.33 25.26
CA ARG A 411 -2.06 -11.16 25.38
C ARG A 411 -1.55 -11.57 24.02
N LEU A 412 -0.24 -11.68 23.87
CA LEU A 412 0.33 -12.34 22.69
C LEU A 412 0.02 -13.85 22.73
N SER A 413 -0.10 -14.46 21.55
CA SER A 413 -0.19 -15.92 21.41
C SER A 413 1.11 -16.59 21.90
N GLN A 414 1.14 -17.92 21.95
CA GLN A 414 2.40 -18.63 22.27
C GLN A 414 3.49 -18.34 21.21
N GLU A 415 3.11 -18.33 19.93
CA GLU A 415 4.01 -17.99 18.83
C GLU A 415 4.47 -16.53 18.91
N GLY A 416 3.53 -15.60 19.11
CA GLY A 416 3.84 -14.18 19.28
C GLY A 416 4.75 -13.92 20.48
N SER A 417 4.50 -14.59 21.61
CA SER A 417 5.35 -14.47 22.80
C SER A 417 6.77 -14.94 22.51
N LYS A 418 6.95 -16.12 21.89
CA LYS A 418 8.28 -16.63 21.50
C LYS A 418 9.01 -15.70 20.54
N TYR A 419 8.31 -15.14 19.56
CA TYR A 419 8.88 -14.24 18.56
C TYR A 419 9.37 -12.93 19.18
N TRP A 420 8.60 -12.35 20.11
CA TRP A 420 8.93 -11.06 20.73
C TRP A 420 9.80 -11.16 21.97
N GLN A 421 9.86 -12.29 22.67
CA GLN A 421 10.56 -12.40 23.96
C GLN A 421 12.02 -11.93 23.92
N ASN A 422 12.76 -12.29 22.85
CA ASN A 422 14.15 -11.88 22.65
C ASN A 422 14.30 -10.48 22.00
N ARG A 423 13.20 -9.87 21.58
CA ARG A 423 13.13 -8.58 20.88
C ARG A 423 12.56 -7.45 21.74
N LEU A 424 12.02 -7.76 22.93
CA LEU A 424 11.42 -6.77 23.84
C LEU A 424 12.34 -5.57 24.11
N LYS A 425 13.63 -5.80 24.32
CA LYS A 425 14.64 -4.74 24.54
C LYS A 425 14.81 -3.76 23.38
N ASN A 426 14.38 -4.14 22.18
CA ASN A 426 14.49 -3.34 20.96
C ASN A 426 13.16 -2.66 20.62
N VAL A 427 12.08 -2.95 21.33
CA VAL A 427 10.77 -2.31 21.12
C VAL A 427 10.87 -0.86 21.60
N LEU A 428 10.60 0.07 20.68
CA LEU A 428 10.60 1.50 20.94
C LEU A 428 9.20 2.01 21.27
N ASP A 429 8.19 1.48 20.60
CA ASP A 429 6.79 1.90 20.74
C ASP A 429 5.85 0.78 20.27
N VAL A 430 4.67 0.69 20.86
CA VAL A 430 3.59 -0.20 20.40
C VAL A 430 2.31 0.59 20.37
N ARG A 431 1.67 0.67 19.20
CA ARG A 431 0.47 1.47 18.97
C ARG A 431 -0.69 0.60 18.56
N VAL A 432 -1.89 0.98 19.00
CA VAL A 432 -3.14 0.40 18.51
C VAL A 432 -3.37 0.89 17.09
N LEU A 433 -3.33 -0.01 16.11
CA LEU A 433 -3.67 0.29 14.72
C LEU A 433 -5.18 0.30 14.51
N ALA A 434 -5.89 -0.67 15.11
CA ALA A 434 -7.34 -0.78 15.01
C ALA A 434 -7.92 -1.60 16.17
N MET A 435 -9.20 -1.39 16.49
CA MET A 435 -9.96 -2.24 17.41
C MET A 435 -10.84 -3.17 16.59
N TYR A 436 -10.58 -4.48 16.69
CA TYR A 436 -11.23 -5.51 15.89
C TYR A 436 -12.23 -6.29 16.71
N GLN A 437 -13.48 -6.35 16.26
CA GLN A 437 -14.56 -7.07 16.92
C GLN A 437 -14.61 -8.54 16.47
N ARG A 438 -14.81 -9.43 17.44
CA ARG A 438 -15.04 -10.87 17.25
C ARG A 438 -16.30 -11.27 17.98
N ASN A 439 -16.97 -12.28 17.44
CA ASN A 439 -18.17 -12.87 18.02
C ASN A 439 -17.89 -14.31 18.47
N ARG A 440 -18.79 -14.89 19.28
CA ARG A 440 -18.65 -16.28 19.74
C ARG A 440 -18.47 -17.29 18.60
N GLU A 441 -19.09 -17.07 17.44
CA GLU A 441 -18.96 -17.93 16.25
C GLU A 441 -17.55 -17.91 15.65
N ASP A 442 -16.74 -16.88 15.93
CA ASP A 442 -15.36 -16.76 15.43
C ASP A 442 -14.34 -17.51 16.30
N ALA A 443 -14.78 -18.04 17.44
CA ALA A 443 -13.94 -18.73 18.41
C ALA A 443 -13.35 -20.01 17.84
N ALA A 444 -12.09 -20.30 18.17
CA ALA A 444 -11.47 -21.55 17.76
C ALA A 444 -12.25 -22.76 18.29
N ASP A 445 -12.31 -23.83 17.48
CA ASP A 445 -12.96 -25.09 17.86
C ASP A 445 -12.42 -25.60 19.21
N GLY A 446 -13.33 -25.93 20.12
CA GLY A 446 -13.00 -26.37 21.49
C GLY A 446 -12.79 -25.25 22.51
N PHE A 447 -12.81 -23.97 22.11
CA PHE A 447 -12.78 -22.83 23.05
C PHE A 447 -14.17 -22.22 23.31
N GLN A 448 -15.18 -22.58 22.52
CA GLN A 448 -16.55 -22.05 22.63
C GLN A 448 -17.16 -22.23 24.03
N GLU A 449 -16.87 -23.33 24.73
CA GLU A 449 -17.37 -23.60 26.08
C GLU A 449 -16.76 -22.69 27.16
N ARG A 450 -15.62 -22.03 26.88
CA ARG A 450 -14.92 -21.13 27.80
C ARG A 450 -15.31 -19.66 27.62
N ILE A 451 -16.05 -19.35 26.57
CA ILE A 451 -16.43 -17.99 26.23
C ILE A 451 -17.57 -17.55 27.13
N GLN A 452 -17.38 -16.39 27.77
CA GLN A 452 -18.32 -15.80 28.71
C GLN A 452 -19.05 -14.57 28.14
N THR A 453 -18.79 -14.17 26.89
CA THR A 453 -19.43 -13.02 26.21
C THR A 453 -19.90 -13.38 24.80
N ASP A 454 -20.90 -12.67 24.27
CA ASP A 454 -21.37 -12.91 22.89
C ASP A 454 -20.44 -12.27 21.85
N SER A 455 -19.82 -11.14 22.19
CA SER A 455 -18.80 -10.46 21.40
C SER A 455 -17.71 -9.85 22.27
N TRP A 456 -16.54 -9.56 21.69
CA TRP A 456 -15.43 -8.89 22.36
C TRP A 456 -14.54 -8.16 21.34
N GLU A 457 -13.73 -7.24 21.85
CA GLU A 457 -12.79 -6.47 21.04
C GLU A 457 -11.35 -6.93 21.23
N LEU A 458 -10.56 -6.79 20.18
CA LEU A 458 -9.16 -7.18 20.09
C LEU A 458 -8.33 -6.04 19.48
N PRO A 459 -7.32 -5.50 20.18
CA PRO A 459 -6.46 -4.49 19.59
C PRO A 459 -5.51 -5.12 18.56
N ILE A 460 -5.55 -4.63 17.32
CA ILE A 460 -4.52 -4.90 16.30
C ILE A 460 -3.40 -3.88 16.53
N LEU A 461 -2.16 -4.37 16.58
CA LEU A 461 -1.02 -3.57 17.02
C LEU A 461 -0.01 -3.34 15.89
N GLU A 462 0.55 -2.14 15.87
CA GLU A 462 1.78 -1.83 15.15
C GLU A 462 2.92 -1.66 16.17
N VAL A 463 4.00 -2.42 15.98
CA VAL A 463 5.20 -2.40 16.81
C VAL A 463 6.30 -1.68 16.07
N VAL A 464 6.86 -0.64 16.70
CA VAL A 464 8.07 0.04 16.24
C VAL A 464 9.24 -0.49 17.04
N HIS A 465 10.25 -1.03 16.37
CA HIS A 465 11.43 -1.60 17.02
C HIS A 465 12.71 -1.28 16.26
N THR A 466 13.86 -1.43 16.90
CA THR A 466 15.16 -1.36 16.21
C THR A 466 15.52 -2.71 15.59
N ALA A 467 16.25 -2.67 14.46
CA ALA A 467 16.90 -3.85 13.90
C ALA A 467 17.89 -4.45 14.94
N GLN A 468 17.96 -5.79 14.98
CA GLN A 468 18.90 -6.53 15.84
C GLN A 468 20.33 -6.45 15.31
#